data_AF-A0A1N7NWP1-F1
#
_entry.id   AF-A0A1N7NWP1-F1
#
_cell.length_a   1.000
_cell.length_b   1.000
_cell.length_c   1.000
_cell.angle_alpha   90.00
_cell.angle_beta   90.00
_cell.angle_gamma   90.00
#
_symmetry.space_group_name_H-M   'P 1'
#
loop_
_entity.id
_entity.type
_entity.pdbx_description
1 polymer ?
#
loop_
_entity_poly.entity_id
_entity_poly.type
_entity_poly.pdbx_seq_one_letter_code
_entity_poly.pdbx_strand_id
1 'polypeptide(L)'
;MGTARNSVNQIVTRYARLHHIDPDGPCRDSSIEALFSNRLDSAGLDRTECLIVEFRRDQLISDRRMVDLLRRHQKEVSGRV
;
A
#
# COMPACT_ATOMS: atom_id res chain seq x y z
N MET A 1 16.15 18.70 16.10
CA MET A 1 14.74 18.56 15.66
C MET A 1 14.60 17.22 14.96
N GLY A 2 14.11 16.18 15.67
CA GLY A 2 13.88 14.89 15.04
C GLY A 2 12.65 14.99 14.14
N THR A 3 12.82 14.86 12.83
CA THR A 3 11.67 14.72 11.92
C THR A 3 10.93 13.46 12.32
N ALA A 4 9.75 13.61 12.93
CA ALA A 4 8.86 12.48 13.18
C ALA A 4 8.71 11.73 11.86
N ARG A 5 9.15 10.47 11.83
CA ARG A 5 9.10 9.65 10.61
C ARG A 5 7.61 9.45 10.32
N ASN A 6 7.07 10.13 9.30
CA ASN A 6 5.68 9.95 8.86
C ASN A 6 5.44 8.46 8.63
N SER A 7 4.40 7.87 9.22
CA SER A 7 4.11 6.44 9.05
C SER A 7 3.90 6.10 7.57
N VAL A 8 4.14 4.84 7.18
CA VAL A 8 3.93 4.42 5.79
C VAL A 8 2.48 4.64 5.37
N ASN A 9 1.52 4.37 6.26
CA ASN A 9 0.12 4.69 6.02
C ASN A 9 -0.11 6.17 5.68
N GLN A 10 0.50 7.11 6.42
CA GLN A 10 0.38 8.55 6.12
C GLN A 10 1.00 8.92 4.76
N ILE A 11 2.13 8.31 4.42
CA ILE A 11 2.81 8.54 3.13
C ILE A 11 1.92 8.04 1.99
N VAL A 12 1.43 6.81 2.09
CA VAL A 12 0.62 6.14 1.09
C VAL A 12 -0.72 6.86 0.91
N THR A 13 -1.40 7.21 2.00
CA THR A 13 -2.65 7.97 1.95
C THR A 13 -2.48 9.33 1.30
N ARG A 14 -1.41 10.06 1.64
CA ARG A 14 -1.12 11.35 1.01
C ARG A 14 -0.86 11.20 -0.48
N TYR A 15 -0.13 10.16 -0.87
CA TYR A 15 0.20 9.88 -2.26
C TYR A 15 -1.05 9.49 -3.07
N ALA A 16 -1.92 8.64 -2.51
CA ALA A 16 -3.21 8.31 -3.12
C ALA A 16 -4.03 9.57 -3.43
N ARG A 17 -4.15 10.47 -2.45
CA ARG A 17 -4.87 11.75 -2.62
C ARG A 17 -4.28 12.64 -3.71
N LEU A 18 -2.95 12.68 -3.86
CA LEU A 18 -2.29 13.46 -4.91
C LEU A 18 -2.56 12.90 -6.31
N HIS A 19 -2.76 11.58 -6.42
CA HIS A 19 -3.03 10.90 -7.68
C HIS A 19 -4.53 10.64 -7.91
N HIS A 20 -5.41 11.26 -7.12
CA HIS A 20 -6.87 11.07 -7.19
C HIS A 20 -7.31 9.60 -7.05
N ILE A 21 -6.49 8.79 -6.38
CA ILE A 21 -6.84 7.43 -5.95
C ILE A 21 -7.60 7.58 -4.64
N ASP A 22 -8.81 7.02 -4.58
CA ASP A 22 -9.61 7.05 -3.36
C ASP A 22 -9.00 6.10 -2.32
N PRO A 23 -8.37 6.62 -1.25
CA PRO A 23 -7.77 5.77 -0.23
C PRO A 23 -8.84 5.08 0.63
N ASP A 24 -10.07 5.62 0.66
CA ASP A 24 -11.19 5.16 1.47
C ASP A 24 -12.22 4.35 0.66
N GLY A 25 -12.06 4.32 -0.66
CA GLY A 25 -12.80 3.45 -1.56
C GLY A 25 -12.40 1.98 -1.47
N PRO A 26 -13.25 1.05 -1.95
CA PRO A 26 -12.80 -0.31 -2.23
C PRO A 26 -11.62 -0.21 -3.21
N CYS A 27 -10.54 -0.97 -2.95
CA CYS A 27 -9.40 -1.09 -3.88
C CYS A 27 -9.95 -1.24 -5.29
N ARG A 28 -9.76 -0.20 -6.11
CA ARG A 28 -10.62 0.03 -7.27
C ARG A 28 -10.35 -1.09 -8.28
N ASP A 29 -11.44 -1.79 -8.59
CA ASP A 29 -11.62 -2.69 -9.72
C ASP A 29 -10.86 -4.02 -9.71
N SER A 30 -11.64 -5.09 -9.55
CA SER A 30 -11.85 -6.22 -10.49
C SER A 30 -10.64 -7.07 -10.92
N SER A 31 -9.43 -6.54 -10.92
CA SER A 31 -8.18 -7.21 -11.30
C SER A 31 -7.18 -7.33 -10.16
N ILE A 32 -7.36 -6.58 -9.07
CA ILE A 32 -6.91 -7.04 -7.74
C ILE A 32 -7.72 -8.28 -7.40
N GLU A 33 -9.06 -8.19 -7.39
CA GLU A 33 -9.89 -9.39 -7.24
C GLU A 33 -9.59 -10.46 -8.28
N ALA A 34 -9.31 -10.19 -9.58
CA ALA A 34 -8.92 -11.27 -10.51
C ALA A 34 -7.50 -11.84 -10.29
N LEU A 35 -6.56 -11.08 -9.71
CA LEU A 35 -5.28 -11.62 -9.22
C LEU A 35 -5.48 -12.47 -7.96
N PHE A 36 -6.49 -12.15 -7.15
CA PHE A 36 -6.87 -12.85 -5.92
C PHE A 36 -7.94 -13.95 -6.11
N SER A 37 -8.64 -13.98 -7.24
CA SER A 37 -9.66 -14.99 -7.59
C SER A 37 -9.01 -16.32 -7.96
N ASN A 38 -7.71 -16.30 -8.31
CA ASN A 38 -6.92 -17.50 -8.57
C ASN A 38 -6.15 -18.02 -7.35
N ARG A 39 -6.09 -17.26 -6.24
CA ARG A 39 -5.51 -17.71 -4.97
C ARG A 39 -6.13 -16.94 -3.81
N LEU A 40 -6.82 -17.68 -2.95
CA LEU A 40 -7.11 -17.58 -1.51
C LEU A 40 -6.36 -16.55 -0.59
N ASP A 41 -5.55 -15.61 -1.09
CA ASP A 41 -4.54 -14.88 -0.31
C ASP A 41 -4.71 -13.35 -0.28
N SER A 42 -5.88 -12.80 -0.63
CA SER A 42 -6.16 -11.39 -0.27
C SER A 42 -6.45 -11.22 1.23
N ALA A 43 -6.62 -12.33 1.95
CA ALA A 43 -6.85 -12.35 3.39
C ALA A 43 -5.62 -11.94 4.23
N GLY A 44 -4.45 -11.75 3.60
CA GLY A 44 -3.19 -11.47 4.29
C GLY A 44 -2.64 -10.04 4.16
N LEU A 45 -3.20 -9.20 3.28
CA LEU A 45 -2.70 -7.84 3.07
C LEU A 45 -3.62 -6.79 3.71
N ASP A 46 -3.03 -5.85 4.42
CA ASP A 46 -3.78 -4.69 4.91
C ASP A 46 -3.94 -3.60 3.84
N ARG A 47 -4.83 -2.66 4.10
CA ARG A 47 -5.19 -1.58 3.17
C ARG A 47 -3.99 -0.76 2.67
N THR A 48 -2.98 -0.57 3.50
CA THR A 48 -1.77 0.18 3.13
C THR A 48 -0.95 -0.60 2.12
N GLU A 49 -0.85 -1.92 2.30
CA GLU A 49 -0.14 -2.81 1.39
C GLU A 49 -0.84 -2.91 0.03
N CYS A 50 -2.17 -2.95 0.02
CA CYS A 50 -2.95 -2.91 -1.21
C CYS A 50 -2.70 -1.63 -2.03
N LEU A 51 -2.73 -0.46 -1.38
CA LEU A 51 -2.44 0.82 -2.05
C LEU A 51 -1.00 0.88 -2.60
N ILE A 52 -0.03 0.31 -1.89
CA ILE A 52 1.36 0.24 -2.38
C ILE A 52 1.46 -0.60 -3.66
N VAL A 53 0.73 -1.72 -3.73
CA VAL A 53 0.67 -2.57 -4.92
C VAL A 53 -0.03 -1.85 -6.08
N GLU A 54 -1.13 -1.13 -5.82
CA GLU A 54 -1.82 -0.30 -6.81
C GLU A 54 -0.91 0.77 -7.40
N PHE A 55 -0.17 1.51 -6.57
CA PHE A 55 0.77 2.52 -7.07
C PHE A 55 1.82 1.93 -8.00
N ARG A 56 2.31 0.72 -7.72
CA ARG A 56 3.24 0.05 -8.61
C ARG A 56 2.57 -0.37 -9.90
N ARG A 57 1.35 -0.92 -9.82
CA ARG A 57 0.58 -1.38 -10.98
C ARG A 57 0.33 -0.22 -11.96
N ASP A 58 0.02 0.95 -11.43
CA ASP A 58 -0.17 2.19 -12.20
C ASP A 58 1.15 2.87 -12.57
N GLN A 59 2.29 2.22 -12.31
CA GLN A 59 3.65 2.71 -12.59
C GLN A 59 3.99 4.05 -11.91
N LEU A 60 3.25 4.42 -10.86
CA LEU A 60 3.48 5.63 -10.07
C LEU A 60 4.73 5.50 -9.19
N ILE A 61 5.06 4.26 -8.79
CA ILE A 61 6.29 3.94 -8.06
C ILE A 61 7.04 2.79 -8.74
N SER A 62 8.36 2.76 -8.56
CA SER A 62 9.18 1.64 -9.03
C SER A 62 9.05 0.41 -8.13
N ASP A 63 9.41 -0.77 -8.67
CA ASP A 63 9.42 -2.03 -7.91
C ASP A 63 10.29 -1.94 -6.64
N ARG A 64 11.45 -1.26 -6.74
CA ARG A 64 12.33 -1.02 -5.58
C ARG A 64 11.61 -0.22 -4.50
N ARG A 65 10.91 0.84 -4.90
CA ARG A 65 10.17 1.70 -3.98
C ARG A 65 8.99 0.98 -3.34
N MET A 66 8.30 0.12 -4.10
CA MET A 66 7.24 -0.75 -3.59
C MET A 66 7.77 -1.66 -2.47
N VAL A 67 8.88 -2.38 -2.71
CA VAL A 67 9.51 -3.27 -1.73
C VAL A 67 9.95 -2.51 -0.47
N ASP A 68 10.53 -1.32 -0.63
CA ASP A 68 10.95 -0.49 0.51
C ASP A 68 9.76 -0.07 1.38
N LEU A 69 8.65 0.33 0.77
CA LEU A 69 7.44 0.75 1.48
C LEU A 69 6.81 -0.43 2.24
N LEU A 70 6.70 -1.60 1.60
CA LEU A 70 6.17 -2.82 2.22
C LEU A 70 7.02 -3.25 3.43
N ARG A 71 8.36 -3.35 3.27
CA ARG A 71 9.26 -3.71 4.38
C ARG A 71 9.17 -2.74 5.54
N ARG A 72 9.07 -1.45 5.22
CA ARG A 72 8.95 -0.41 6.24
C ARG A 72 7.62 -0.50 6.97
N HIS A 73 6.52 -0.74 6.25
CA HIS A 73 5.18 -0.91 6.82
C HIS A 73 5.13 -2.12 7.75
N GLN A 74 5.63 -3.27 7.29
CA GLN A 74 5.74 -4.48 8.10
C GLN A 74 6.56 -4.26 9.38
N LYS A 75 7.64 -3.47 9.33
CA LYS A 75 8.40 -3.09 10.52
C LYS A 75 7.60 -2.18 11.46
N GLU A 76 6.82 -1.24 10.93
CA GLU A 76 5.95 -0.35 11.72
C GLU A 76 4.78 -1.13 12.38
N VAL A 77 4.25 -2.16 11.73
CA VAL A 77 3.19 -3.03 12.27
C VAL A 77 3.76 -4.07 13.25
N SER A 78 4.87 -4.72 12.93
CA SER A 78 5.51 -5.73 13.80
C SER A 78 6.18 -5.14 15.04
N GLY A 79 6.58 -3.87 15.01
CA GLY A 79 7.17 -3.17 16.15
C GLY A 79 6.14 -2.59 17.15
N ARG A 80 4.85 -2.87 16.96
CA ARG A 80 3.75 -2.44 17.84
C ARG A 80 3.27 -3.52 18.83
N VAL A 81 4.06 -4.57 19.05
CA VAL A 81 3.81 -5.60 20.07
C VAL A 81 4.45 -5.19 21.39
#